data_AF-A0AAW6BKD6-F1
#
_entry.id   AF-A0AAW6BKD6-F1
#
_cell.length_a   1.000
_cell.length_b   1.000
_cell.length_c   1.000
_cell.angle_alpha   90.00
_cell.angle_beta   90.00
_cell.angle_gamma   90.00
#
_symmetry.space_group_name_H-M   'P 1'
#
loop_
_entity.id
_entity.type
_entity.pdbx_description
1 polymer ?
#
loop_
_entity_poly.entity_id
_entity_poly.type
_entity_poly.pdbx_seq_one_letter_code
_entity_poly.pdbx_strand_id
1 'polypeptide(L)'
;MFVPVCEVVDVEQGTPEWHAWRKTGVTATCTPILLKIKGATKTPYQLYLQYAGLLESEDLSAIKQVDAGKKLEALARKYCEDKLDQIATPFCVRNKQYPFMIASLDGQLNDGSVLEIKNLSIKKHLAILQQGTNSPEFQYYYWQCQHQLFVTSAPQAYLVFWSATDQPKIFKIMPSQSAFNRLLAVCTEFWQCVMRKVAIPFDKENDVLLVSDAAIMEQTKEFATPNDLTVRVLDLRRQVKALQLIESEFKKIEEKKAQFKAAMKVSIQGLALALGFASNDPVRIDGFGFRYLEKPVKGKINWKMIAEQLNIDPEKFPDCVGQPSIHASLSVYEYDTTGIDSIYIPQNDTKDIISIGEELEDVTGSMLMF
;
A
#
# COMPACT_ATOMS: atom_id res chain seq x y z
N MET A 1 -47.96 -17.38 11.87
CA MET A 1 -47.55 -16.30 10.94
C MET A 1 -46.05 -16.11 11.08
N PHE A 2 -45.31 -16.19 9.98
CA PHE A 2 -43.89 -15.83 9.95
C PHE A 2 -43.81 -14.31 10.13
N VAL A 3 -43.22 -13.83 11.22
CA VAL A 3 -42.95 -12.40 11.39
C VAL A 3 -41.66 -12.11 10.62
N PRO A 4 -41.68 -11.28 9.57
CA PRO A 4 -40.46 -10.99 8.80
C PRO A 4 -39.44 -10.33 9.72
N VAL A 5 -38.21 -10.86 9.77
CA VAL A 5 -37.14 -10.40 10.68
C VAL A 5 -36.52 -9.06 10.22
N CYS A 6 -36.65 -8.75 8.94
CA CYS A 6 -36.26 -7.46 8.35
C CYS A 6 -37.40 -6.84 7.55
N GLU A 7 -37.25 -5.56 7.24
CA GLU A 7 -38.07 -4.84 6.26
C GLU A 7 -37.21 -4.46 5.06
N VAL A 8 -37.81 -4.52 3.87
CA VAL A 8 -37.20 -4.01 2.63
C VAL A 8 -37.33 -2.48 2.65
N VAL A 9 -36.23 -1.81 2.32
CA VAL A 9 -36.18 -0.36 2.19
C VAL A 9 -36.14 -0.02 0.71
N ASP A 10 -37.11 0.78 0.27
CA ASP A 10 -37.24 1.24 -1.11
C ASP A 10 -36.25 2.38 -1.39
N VAL A 11 -34.98 2.00 -1.58
CA VAL A 11 -33.89 2.90 -1.99
C VAL A 11 -33.03 2.21 -3.04
N GLU A 12 -32.78 2.90 -4.14
CA GLU A 12 -31.93 2.40 -5.22
C GLU A 12 -30.45 2.52 -4.83
N GLN A 13 -29.70 1.41 -4.94
CA GLN A 13 -28.31 1.39 -4.52
C GLN A 13 -27.44 2.30 -5.38
N GLY A 14 -26.57 3.08 -4.73
CA GLY A 14 -25.66 4.02 -5.40
C GLY A 14 -26.23 5.42 -5.63
N THR A 15 -27.51 5.66 -5.32
CA THR A 15 -28.09 7.01 -5.37
C THR A 15 -27.74 7.84 -4.13
N PRO A 16 -27.87 9.18 -4.17
CA PRO A 16 -27.72 10.04 -2.99
C PRO A 16 -28.62 9.63 -1.82
N GLU A 17 -29.85 9.20 -2.10
CA GLU A 17 -30.82 8.73 -1.09
C GLU A 17 -30.30 7.47 -0.39
N TRP A 18 -29.70 6.55 -1.15
CA TRP A 18 -29.05 5.37 -0.56
C TRP A 18 -27.85 5.75 0.31
N HIS A 19 -27.02 6.69 -0.12
CA HIS A 19 -25.92 7.21 0.70
C HIS A 19 -26.41 7.88 1.98
N ALA A 20 -27.52 8.62 1.94
CA ALA A 20 -28.15 9.22 3.11
C ALA A 20 -28.72 8.14 4.04
N TRP A 21 -29.44 7.16 3.50
CA TRP A 21 -29.98 6.03 4.26
C TRP A 21 -28.88 5.23 4.97
N ARG A 22 -27.74 5.00 4.32
CA ARG A 22 -26.58 4.32 4.93
C ARG A 22 -26.02 4.99 6.18
N LYS A 23 -26.27 6.29 6.38
CA LYS A 23 -25.87 7.02 7.60
C LYS A 23 -26.82 6.79 8.78
N THR A 24 -27.97 6.15 8.54
CA THR A 24 -29.00 5.91 9.56
C THR A 24 -28.85 4.57 10.29
N GLY A 25 -27.77 3.83 10.02
CA GLY A 25 -27.44 2.57 10.68
C GLY A 25 -26.05 2.06 10.31
N VAL A 26 -25.61 1.01 10.99
CA VAL A 26 -24.37 0.29 10.71
C VAL A 26 -24.58 -0.68 9.56
N THR A 27 -23.86 -0.44 8.47
CA THR A 27 -23.91 -1.26 7.25
C THR A 27 -23.03 -2.50 7.35
N ALA A 28 -23.32 -3.53 6.56
CA ALA A 28 -22.50 -4.75 6.50
C ALA A 28 -21.01 -4.49 6.19
N THR A 29 -20.72 -3.46 5.38
CA THR A 29 -19.35 -3.05 5.05
C THR A 29 -18.60 -2.39 6.22
N CYS A 30 -19.30 -1.90 7.24
CA CYS A 30 -18.69 -1.32 8.44
C CYS A 30 -18.13 -2.41 9.37
N THR A 31 -18.78 -3.57 9.43
CA THR A 31 -18.48 -4.64 10.38
C THR A 31 -17.03 -5.12 10.37
N PRO A 32 -16.40 -5.46 9.22
CA PRO A 32 -15.00 -5.85 9.23
C PRO A 32 -14.05 -4.72 9.66
N ILE A 33 -14.41 -3.44 9.45
CA ILE A 33 -13.66 -2.28 9.97
C ILE A 33 -13.75 -2.25 11.49
N LEU A 34 -14.97 -2.32 12.05
CA LEU A 34 -15.23 -2.28 13.49
C LEU A 34 -14.55 -3.45 14.23
N LEU A 35 -14.49 -4.61 13.59
CA LEU A 35 -13.79 -5.80 14.11
C LEU A 35 -12.28 -5.77 13.91
N LYS A 36 -11.73 -4.70 13.32
CA LYS A 36 -10.31 -4.53 12.99
C LYS A 36 -9.76 -5.70 12.18
N ILE A 37 -10.54 -6.22 11.23
CA ILE A 37 -10.10 -7.32 10.37
C ILE A 37 -9.00 -6.82 9.42
N LYS A 38 -7.95 -7.62 9.27
CA LYS A 38 -6.82 -7.32 8.39
C LYS A 38 -7.34 -7.02 6.97
N GLY A 39 -6.86 -5.93 6.40
CA GLY A 39 -7.28 -5.45 5.07
C GLY A 39 -8.31 -4.31 5.12
N ALA A 40 -8.81 -3.93 6.31
CA ALA A 40 -9.55 -2.68 6.49
C ALA A 40 -8.67 -1.49 6.08
N THR A 41 -9.22 -0.60 5.25
CA THR A 41 -8.53 0.62 4.80
C THR A 41 -8.73 1.79 5.76
N LYS A 42 -9.62 1.63 6.74
CA LYS A 42 -9.96 2.63 7.73
C LYS A 42 -9.91 2.01 9.11
N THR A 43 -9.65 2.84 10.10
CA THR A 43 -9.86 2.48 11.49
C THR A 43 -11.31 2.69 11.89
N PRO A 44 -11.76 2.05 12.99
CA PRO A 44 -13.05 2.36 13.60
C PRO A 44 -13.23 3.86 13.91
N TYR A 45 -12.16 4.57 14.28
CA TYR A 45 -12.22 5.98 14.66
C TYR A 45 -12.46 6.88 13.45
N GLN A 46 -11.73 6.62 12.35
CA GLN A 46 -11.99 7.28 11.07
C GLN A 46 -13.42 7.02 10.57
N LEU A 47 -13.94 5.80 10.75
CA LEU A 47 -15.32 5.48 10.41
C LEU A 47 -16.32 6.29 11.26
N TYR A 48 -16.06 6.46 12.56
CA TYR A 48 -16.88 7.33 13.41
C TYR A 48 -16.87 8.78 12.91
N LEU A 49 -15.70 9.35 12.59
CA LEU A 49 -15.60 10.73 12.09
C LEU A 49 -16.43 10.93 10.81
N GLN A 50 -16.49 9.92 9.93
CA GLN A 50 -17.34 9.95 8.74
C GLN A 50 -18.84 9.95 9.08
N TYR A 51 -19.26 9.16 10.07
CA TYR A 51 -20.66 9.18 10.55
C TYR A 51 -21.01 10.48 11.25
N ALA A 52 -20.07 11.07 11.98
CA ALA A 52 -20.22 12.37 12.64
C ALA A 52 -20.22 13.56 11.67
N GLY A 53 -19.88 13.33 10.38
CA GLY A 53 -19.75 14.39 9.38
C GLY A 53 -18.52 15.27 9.56
N LEU A 54 -17.54 14.80 10.34
CA LEU A 54 -16.28 15.51 10.62
C LEU A 54 -15.18 15.15 9.62
N LEU A 55 -15.32 14.01 8.94
CA LEU A 55 -14.41 13.57 7.90
C LEU A 55 -15.22 13.22 6.65
N GLU A 56 -14.80 13.71 5.49
CA GLU A 56 -15.41 13.32 4.24
C GLU A 56 -15.13 11.83 3.93
N SER A 57 -16.09 11.19 3.27
CA SER A 57 -15.87 9.86 2.68
C SER A 57 -14.90 10.00 1.51
N GLU A 58 -14.09 8.97 1.22
CA GLU A 58 -13.22 9.05 0.04
C GLU A 58 -14.06 9.19 -1.23
N ASP A 59 -13.68 10.13 -2.09
CA ASP A 59 -14.21 10.18 -3.45
C ASP A 59 -13.54 9.11 -4.30
N LEU A 60 -14.27 8.02 -4.52
CA LEU A 60 -13.82 6.90 -5.34
C LEU A 60 -14.27 7.03 -6.81
N SER A 61 -14.98 8.10 -7.19
CA SER A 61 -15.56 8.27 -8.52
C SER A 61 -14.51 8.37 -9.63
N ALA A 62 -13.34 8.93 -9.33
CA ALA A 62 -12.21 9.05 -10.25
C ALA A 62 -11.44 7.72 -10.47
N ILE A 63 -11.72 6.69 -9.67
CA ILE A 63 -10.99 5.42 -9.71
C ILE A 63 -11.60 4.52 -10.79
N LYS A 64 -10.89 4.36 -11.91
CA LYS A 64 -11.32 3.52 -13.05
C LYS A 64 -11.71 2.09 -12.64
N GLN A 65 -11.05 1.51 -11.64
CA GLN A 65 -11.40 0.17 -11.14
C GLN A 65 -12.79 0.11 -10.49
N VAL A 66 -13.26 1.21 -9.90
CA VAL A 66 -14.59 1.28 -9.25
C VAL A 66 -15.70 1.36 -10.30
N ASP A 67 -15.52 2.17 -11.35
CA ASP A 67 -16.46 2.23 -12.47
C ASP A 67 -16.52 0.90 -13.25
N ALA A 68 -15.36 0.27 -13.48
CA ALA A 68 -15.31 -1.07 -14.04
C ALA A 68 -16.04 -2.07 -13.13
N GLY A 69 -15.84 -2.00 -11.81
CA GLY A 69 -16.50 -2.84 -10.83
C GLY A 69 -18.03 -2.82 -10.94
N LYS A 70 -18.64 -1.65 -11.11
CA LYS A 70 -20.10 -1.48 -11.28
C LYS A 70 -20.62 -2.16 -12.54
N LYS A 71 -19.95 -1.95 -13.68
CA LYS A 71 -20.32 -2.58 -14.97
C LYS A 71 -20.18 -4.10 -14.91
N LEU A 72 -19.15 -4.58 -14.23
CA LEU A 72 -18.86 -6.01 -14.07
C LEU A 72 -19.78 -6.69 -13.05
N GLU A 73 -20.37 -5.95 -12.10
CA GLU A 73 -21.28 -6.50 -11.10
C GLU A 73 -22.52 -7.14 -11.73
N ALA A 74 -23.13 -6.51 -12.75
CA ALA A 74 -24.27 -7.07 -13.46
C ALA A 74 -23.92 -8.40 -14.15
N LEU A 75 -22.73 -8.49 -14.77
CA LEU A 75 -22.23 -9.72 -15.39
C LEU A 75 -21.93 -10.80 -14.35
N ALA A 76 -21.31 -10.41 -13.24
CA ALA A 76 -21.02 -11.30 -12.14
C ALA A 76 -22.30 -11.85 -11.50
N ARG A 77 -23.33 -11.01 -11.32
CA ARG A 77 -24.64 -11.43 -10.83
C ARG A 77 -25.27 -12.42 -11.79
N LYS A 78 -25.31 -12.10 -13.09
CA LYS A 78 -25.85 -13.01 -14.11
C LYS A 78 -25.14 -14.37 -14.12
N TYR A 79 -23.81 -14.37 -14.01
CA TYR A 79 -23.03 -15.60 -13.84
C TYR A 79 -23.48 -16.41 -12.62
N CYS A 80 -23.71 -15.76 -11.48
CA CYS A 80 -24.17 -16.43 -10.27
C CYS A 80 -25.58 -17.00 -10.44
N GLU A 81 -26.48 -16.26 -11.08
CA GLU A 81 -27.84 -16.74 -11.37
C GLU A 81 -27.83 -18.00 -12.21
N ASP A 82 -27.02 -18.02 -13.27
CA ASP A 82 -26.89 -19.18 -14.16
C ASP A 82 -26.20 -20.37 -13.45
N LYS A 83 -25.28 -20.10 -12.51
CA LYS A 83 -24.58 -21.15 -11.74
C LYS A 83 -25.40 -21.72 -10.59
N LEU A 84 -26.23 -20.91 -9.96
CA LEU A 84 -27.06 -21.30 -8.82
C LEU A 84 -28.48 -21.66 -9.22
N ASP A 85 -28.84 -21.45 -10.49
CA ASP A 85 -30.16 -21.69 -11.08
C ASP A 85 -31.28 -20.94 -10.34
N GLN A 86 -30.98 -19.70 -9.93
CA GLN A 86 -31.88 -18.83 -9.17
C GLN A 86 -31.66 -17.36 -9.53
N ILE A 87 -32.74 -16.59 -9.62
CA ILE A 87 -32.66 -15.14 -9.83
C ILE A 87 -32.16 -14.47 -8.55
N ALA A 88 -31.27 -13.48 -8.67
CA ALA A 88 -30.71 -12.74 -7.55
C ALA A 88 -31.21 -11.29 -7.58
N THR A 89 -32.11 -10.92 -6.66
CA THR A 89 -32.70 -9.58 -6.65
C THR A 89 -31.96 -8.66 -5.67
N PRO A 90 -31.34 -7.55 -6.11
CA PRO A 90 -30.68 -6.61 -5.21
C PRO A 90 -31.69 -5.70 -4.52
N PHE A 91 -31.54 -5.47 -3.21
CA PHE A 91 -32.33 -4.48 -2.46
C PHE A 91 -31.67 -4.17 -1.11
N CYS A 92 -32.19 -3.15 -0.44
CA CYS A 92 -31.75 -2.76 0.89
C CYS A 92 -32.70 -3.27 1.96
N VAL A 93 -32.15 -3.63 3.13
CA VAL A 93 -32.90 -4.16 4.25
C VAL A 93 -32.50 -3.51 5.56
N ARG A 94 -33.48 -3.42 6.48
CA ARG A 94 -33.29 -3.01 7.87
C ARG A 94 -33.80 -4.09 8.80
N ASN A 95 -33.01 -4.46 9.81
CA ASN A 95 -33.44 -5.43 10.81
C ASN A 95 -34.55 -4.82 11.70
N LYS A 96 -35.62 -5.55 11.98
CA LYS A 96 -36.73 -5.00 12.78
C LYS A 96 -36.45 -4.92 14.27
N GLN A 97 -35.70 -5.89 14.80
CA GLN A 97 -35.34 -5.93 16.23
C GLN A 97 -34.22 -4.94 16.55
N TYR A 98 -33.27 -4.78 15.63
CA TYR A 98 -32.15 -3.86 15.73
C TYR A 98 -32.16 -2.89 14.54
N PRO A 99 -33.00 -1.84 14.55
CA PRO A 99 -33.19 -0.95 13.39
C PRO A 99 -31.94 -0.22 12.91
N PHE A 100 -30.88 -0.15 13.73
CA PHE A 100 -29.59 0.39 13.31
C PHE A 100 -28.77 -0.61 12.49
N MET A 101 -29.11 -1.89 12.47
CA MET A 101 -28.43 -2.89 11.65
C MET A 101 -29.07 -2.94 10.27
N ILE A 102 -28.34 -2.45 9.27
CA ILE A 102 -28.82 -2.33 7.89
C ILE A 102 -27.87 -3.04 6.92
N ALA A 103 -28.38 -3.45 5.77
CA ALA A 103 -27.57 -4.05 4.73
C ALA A 103 -28.09 -3.69 3.33
N SER A 104 -27.15 -3.45 2.42
CA SER A 104 -27.39 -3.46 0.99
C SER A 104 -26.95 -4.82 0.47
N LEU A 105 -27.83 -5.51 -0.25
CA LEU A 105 -27.57 -6.85 -0.77
C LEU A 105 -27.28 -6.75 -2.26
N ASP A 106 -26.21 -7.39 -2.73
CA ASP A 106 -25.94 -7.51 -4.17
C ASP A 106 -26.96 -8.43 -4.85
N GLY A 107 -27.57 -9.33 -4.07
CA GLY A 107 -28.77 -10.07 -4.41
C GLY A 107 -29.33 -10.90 -3.25
N GLN A 108 -30.63 -11.18 -3.28
CA GLN A 108 -31.24 -12.29 -2.54
C GLN A 108 -31.82 -13.29 -3.56
N LEU A 109 -31.53 -14.56 -3.34
CA LEU A 109 -32.06 -15.67 -4.15
C LEU A 109 -33.48 -16.04 -3.71
N ASN A 110 -34.18 -16.81 -4.53
CA ASN A 110 -35.56 -17.26 -4.27
C ASN A 110 -35.70 -18.07 -2.98
N ASP A 111 -34.67 -18.84 -2.60
CA ASP A 111 -34.62 -19.58 -1.34
C ASP A 111 -34.29 -18.73 -0.10
N GLY A 112 -34.16 -17.41 -0.28
CA GLY A 112 -33.81 -16.44 0.75
C GLY A 112 -32.31 -16.27 0.98
N SER A 113 -31.45 -17.07 0.35
CA SER A 113 -30.00 -16.95 0.48
C SER A 113 -29.51 -15.59 -0.01
N VAL A 114 -28.51 -15.04 0.67
CA VAL A 114 -27.87 -13.78 0.27
C VAL A 114 -26.77 -14.06 -0.76
N LEU A 115 -26.62 -13.18 -1.74
CA LEU A 115 -25.50 -13.16 -2.67
C LEU A 115 -24.66 -11.91 -2.40
N GLU A 116 -23.35 -12.10 -2.20
CA GLU A 116 -22.36 -11.03 -2.02
C GLU A 116 -21.25 -11.22 -3.05
N ILE A 117 -21.00 -10.21 -3.88
CA ILE A 117 -20.12 -10.29 -5.05
C ILE A 117 -18.94 -9.33 -4.88
N LYS A 118 -17.73 -9.83 -5.12
CA LYS A 118 -16.48 -9.07 -5.04
C LYS A 118 -15.70 -9.17 -6.33
N ASN A 119 -15.50 -8.00 -6.94
CA ASN A 119 -14.62 -7.78 -8.08
C ASN A 119 -13.28 -7.24 -7.56
N LEU A 120 -12.30 -8.12 -7.37
CA LEU A 120 -11.00 -7.76 -6.81
C LEU A 120 -9.96 -7.50 -7.91
N SER A 121 -8.82 -6.91 -7.54
CA SER A 121 -7.67 -6.86 -8.44
C SER A 121 -7.16 -8.27 -8.73
N ILE A 122 -6.55 -8.47 -9.91
CA ILE A 122 -6.03 -9.77 -10.36
C ILE A 122 -5.16 -10.44 -9.28
N LYS A 123 -4.23 -9.69 -8.67
CA LYS A 123 -3.36 -10.20 -7.60
C LYS A 123 -4.14 -10.77 -6.41
N LYS A 124 -5.19 -10.07 -5.96
CA LYS A 124 -6.01 -10.51 -4.83
C LYS A 124 -6.90 -11.70 -5.21
N HIS A 125 -7.46 -11.69 -6.43
CA HIS A 125 -8.24 -12.82 -6.94
C HIS A 125 -7.41 -14.10 -7.03
N LEU A 126 -6.18 -14.03 -7.54
CA LEU A 126 -5.26 -15.17 -7.55
C LEU A 126 -4.93 -15.67 -6.15
N ALA A 127 -4.79 -14.78 -5.16
CA ALA A 127 -4.61 -15.17 -3.77
C ALA A 127 -5.82 -15.92 -3.19
N ILE A 128 -7.07 -15.51 -3.55
CA ILE A 128 -8.27 -16.28 -3.21
C ILE A 128 -8.22 -17.69 -3.79
N LEU A 129 -7.84 -17.83 -5.07
CA LEU A 129 -7.79 -19.13 -5.74
C LEU A 129 -6.75 -20.06 -5.09
N GLN A 130 -5.61 -19.51 -4.67
CA GLN A 130 -4.53 -20.27 -4.03
C GLN A 130 -4.82 -20.60 -2.56
N GLN A 131 -5.34 -19.65 -1.79
CA GLN A 131 -5.41 -19.76 -0.32
C GLN A 131 -6.82 -20.08 0.19
N GLY A 132 -7.84 -19.95 -0.65
CA GLY A 132 -9.24 -20.20 -0.28
C GLY A 132 -9.66 -19.38 0.92
N THR A 133 -10.16 -20.05 1.96
CA THR A 133 -10.65 -19.42 3.20
C THR A 133 -9.55 -18.80 4.07
N ASN A 134 -8.28 -19.13 3.80
CA ASN A 134 -7.13 -18.56 4.49
C ASN A 134 -6.68 -17.21 3.90
N SER A 135 -7.24 -16.81 2.76
CA SER A 135 -6.94 -15.52 2.15
C SER A 135 -7.43 -14.36 3.04
N PRO A 136 -6.68 -13.23 3.12
CA PRO A 136 -7.11 -12.05 3.86
C PRO A 136 -8.47 -11.52 3.40
N GLU A 137 -8.74 -11.55 2.09
CA GLU A 137 -9.98 -11.05 1.51
C GLU A 137 -11.18 -11.93 1.87
N PHE A 138 -11.05 -13.26 1.89
CA PHE A 138 -12.11 -14.13 2.40
C PHE A 138 -12.43 -13.81 3.87
N GLN A 139 -11.40 -13.73 4.73
CA GLN A 139 -11.58 -13.45 6.16
C GLN A 139 -12.25 -12.09 6.40
N TYR A 140 -11.93 -11.09 5.57
CA TYR A 140 -12.57 -9.77 5.61
C TYR A 140 -14.05 -9.85 5.23
N TYR A 141 -14.37 -10.38 4.05
CA TYR A 141 -15.74 -10.38 3.54
C TYR A 141 -16.66 -11.42 4.20
N TYR A 142 -16.10 -12.43 4.88
CA TYR A 142 -16.87 -13.32 5.76
C TYR A 142 -17.72 -12.53 6.77
N TRP A 143 -17.15 -11.48 7.38
CA TRP A 143 -17.87 -10.66 8.35
C TRP A 143 -18.97 -9.79 7.71
N GLN A 144 -18.79 -9.37 6.46
CA GLN A 144 -19.83 -8.70 5.71
C GLN A 144 -21.02 -9.65 5.46
N CYS A 145 -20.75 -10.90 5.04
CA CYS A 145 -21.79 -11.91 4.90
C CYS A 145 -22.48 -12.25 6.23
N GLN A 146 -21.74 -12.41 7.33
CA GLN A 146 -22.36 -12.66 8.64
C GLN A 146 -23.27 -11.50 9.07
N HIS A 147 -22.89 -10.25 8.79
CA HIS A 147 -23.78 -9.12 9.06
C HIS A 147 -25.06 -9.17 8.23
N GLN A 148 -24.96 -9.47 6.92
CA GLN A 148 -26.14 -9.61 6.07
C GLN A 148 -27.05 -10.75 6.53
N LEU A 149 -26.47 -11.88 6.93
CA LEU A 149 -27.20 -13.02 7.50
C LEU A 149 -27.88 -12.66 8.81
N PHE A 150 -27.23 -11.86 9.67
CA PHE A 150 -27.84 -11.36 10.90
C PHE A 150 -29.04 -10.44 10.61
N VAL A 151 -28.88 -9.52 9.66
CA VAL A 151 -29.94 -8.56 9.30
C VAL A 151 -31.14 -9.28 8.70
N THR A 152 -30.93 -10.21 7.77
CA THR A 152 -31.98 -10.86 6.96
C THR A 152 -32.56 -12.13 7.59
N SER A 153 -31.82 -12.80 8.47
CA SER A 153 -32.07 -14.19 8.89
C SER A 153 -32.12 -15.19 7.72
N ALA A 154 -31.41 -14.88 6.63
CA ALA A 154 -31.25 -15.79 5.51
C ALA A 154 -30.56 -17.11 5.95
N PRO A 155 -30.90 -18.24 5.29
CA PRO A 155 -30.36 -19.55 5.68
C PRO A 155 -28.85 -19.68 5.42
N GLN A 156 -28.32 -18.91 4.47
CA GLN A 156 -26.91 -18.91 4.06
C GLN A 156 -26.62 -17.69 3.18
N ALA A 157 -25.33 -17.43 2.95
CA ALA A 157 -24.87 -16.49 1.95
C ALA A 157 -23.90 -17.17 0.97
N TYR A 158 -23.89 -16.70 -0.28
CA TYR A 158 -22.89 -17.03 -1.28
C TYR A 158 -21.95 -15.85 -1.42
N LEU A 159 -20.71 -16.02 -0.96
CA LEU A 159 -19.63 -15.06 -1.15
C LEU A 159 -18.90 -15.40 -2.45
N VAL A 160 -19.00 -14.53 -3.44
CA VAL A 160 -18.48 -14.73 -4.78
C VAL A 160 -17.33 -13.77 -5.03
N PHE A 161 -16.17 -14.33 -5.36
CA PHE A 161 -15.04 -13.60 -5.92
C PHE A 161 -15.07 -13.81 -7.43
N TRP A 162 -15.45 -12.78 -8.16
CA TRP A 162 -15.62 -12.85 -9.61
C TRP A 162 -14.39 -12.27 -10.34
N SER A 163 -14.04 -12.90 -11.46
CA SER A 163 -13.01 -12.43 -12.39
C SER A 163 -13.50 -12.65 -13.82
N ALA A 164 -13.21 -11.68 -14.69
CA ALA A 164 -13.48 -11.77 -16.12
C ALA A 164 -12.46 -12.66 -16.85
N THR A 165 -11.25 -12.76 -16.30
CA THR A 165 -10.10 -13.42 -16.94
C THR A 165 -9.81 -14.79 -16.35
N ASP A 166 -10.13 -14.99 -15.09
CA ASP A 166 -9.82 -16.19 -14.33
C ASP A 166 -11.12 -16.86 -13.85
N GLN A 167 -11.00 -18.08 -13.34
CA GLN A 167 -12.15 -18.80 -12.78
C GLN A 167 -12.75 -18.04 -11.58
N PRO A 168 -14.06 -17.75 -11.56
CA PRO A 168 -14.74 -17.24 -10.38
C PRO A 168 -14.74 -18.25 -9.23
N LYS A 169 -14.67 -17.78 -7.99
CA LYS A 169 -14.71 -18.61 -6.79
C LYS A 169 -15.95 -18.28 -5.96
N ILE A 170 -16.75 -19.30 -5.66
CA ILE A 170 -17.96 -19.18 -4.83
C ILE A 170 -17.73 -19.93 -3.51
N PHE A 171 -17.99 -19.26 -2.39
CA PHE A 171 -18.00 -19.85 -1.06
C PHE A 171 -19.41 -19.80 -0.47
N LYS A 172 -19.87 -20.92 0.10
CA LYS A 172 -21.11 -20.96 0.87
C LYS A 172 -20.80 -20.65 2.33
N ILE A 173 -21.45 -19.62 2.86
CA ILE A 173 -21.27 -19.12 4.23
C ILE A 173 -22.55 -19.41 5.01
N MET A 174 -22.42 -20.15 6.12
CA MET A 174 -23.54 -20.45 7.02
C MET A 174 -23.63 -19.40 8.14
N PRO A 175 -24.83 -19.10 8.66
CA PRO A 175 -25.01 -18.29 9.86
C PRO A 175 -24.19 -18.83 11.02
N SER A 176 -23.53 -17.95 11.76
CA SER A 176 -22.72 -18.31 12.93
C SER A 176 -23.14 -17.50 14.14
N GLN A 177 -23.68 -18.17 15.16
CA GLN A 177 -24.15 -17.49 16.37
C GLN A 177 -23.03 -16.75 17.10
N SER A 178 -21.81 -17.30 17.11
CA SER A 178 -20.65 -16.64 17.72
C SER A 178 -20.27 -15.37 16.94
N ALA A 179 -20.35 -15.41 15.60
CA ALA A 179 -20.15 -14.22 14.78
C ALA A 179 -21.26 -13.18 15.02
N PHE A 180 -22.51 -13.62 15.13
CA PHE A 180 -23.67 -12.76 15.42
C PHE A 180 -23.56 -12.06 16.77
N ASN A 181 -23.12 -12.77 17.81
CA ASN A 181 -22.90 -12.15 19.12
C ASN A 181 -21.80 -11.08 19.05
N ARG A 182 -20.71 -11.38 18.34
CA ARG A 182 -19.59 -10.46 18.20
C ARG A 182 -19.93 -9.23 17.37
N LEU A 183 -20.59 -9.40 16.23
CA LEU A 183 -21.01 -8.27 15.37
C LEU A 183 -22.03 -7.41 16.10
N LEU A 184 -23.00 -8.00 16.81
CA LEU A 184 -24.03 -7.24 17.52
C LEU A 184 -23.40 -6.38 18.62
N ALA A 185 -22.44 -6.94 19.38
CA ALA A 185 -21.73 -6.19 20.41
C ALA A 185 -21.00 -4.96 19.82
N VAL A 186 -20.14 -5.16 18.82
CA VAL A 186 -19.33 -4.05 18.28
C VAL A 186 -20.16 -3.03 17.50
N CYS A 187 -21.20 -3.47 16.77
CA CYS A 187 -22.06 -2.57 16.03
C CYS A 187 -22.96 -1.76 16.98
N THR A 188 -23.43 -2.36 18.08
CA THR A 188 -24.22 -1.66 19.11
C THR A 188 -23.38 -0.58 19.78
N GLU A 189 -22.15 -0.92 20.20
CA GLU A 189 -21.23 0.04 20.82
C GLU A 189 -20.93 1.22 19.87
N PHE A 190 -20.53 0.91 18.63
CA PHE A 190 -20.28 1.93 17.62
C PHE A 190 -21.50 2.81 17.37
N TRP A 191 -22.69 2.22 17.23
CA TRP A 191 -23.91 2.99 16.99
C TRP A 191 -24.26 3.89 18.18
N GLN A 192 -24.07 3.44 19.42
CA GLN A 192 -24.25 4.27 20.60
C GLN A 192 -23.28 5.45 20.63
N CYS A 193 -22.02 5.25 20.24
CA CYS A 193 -21.05 6.33 20.08
C CYS A 193 -21.53 7.38 19.08
N VAL A 194 -21.96 6.95 17.88
CA VAL A 194 -22.53 7.83 16.86
C VAL A 194 -23.73 8.61 17.39
N MET A 195 -24.68 7.95 18.06
CA MET A 195 -25.88 8.59 18.61
C MET A 195 -25.56 9.59 19.73
N ARG A 196 -24.58 9.29 20.58
CA ARG A 196 -24.14 10.19 21.67
C ARG A 196 -23.20 11.30 21.18
N LYS A 197 -22.73 11.24 19.94
CA LYS A 197 -21.70 12.12 19.39
C LYS A 197 -20.43 12.10 20.26
N VAL A 198 -20.05 10.90 20.69
CA VAL A 198 -18.79 10.65 21.41
C VAL A 198 -17.99 9.65 20.59
N ALA A 199 -16.80 10.05 20.17
CA ALA A 199 -15.90 9.17 19.43
C ALA A 199 -15.59 7.90 20.22
N ILE A 200 -15.38 6.84 19.45
CA ILE A 200 -14.74 5.65 19.99
C ILE A 200 -13.29 5.96 20.41
N PRO A 201 -12.67 5.12 21.27
CA PRO A 201 -11.30 5.34 21.71
C PRO A 201 -10.30 5.49 20.56
N PHE A 202 -9.41 6.47 20.68
CA PHE A 202 -8.34 6.73 19.71
C PHE A 202 -7.26 5.65 19.83
N ASP A 203 -6.90 5.03 18.71
CA ASP A 203 -5.89 3.99 18.58
C ASP A 203 -4.55 4.63 18.20
N LYS A 204 -3.67 4.85 19.18
CA LYS A 204 -2.39 5.57 18.99
C LYS A 204 -1.44 4.91 17.98
N GLU A 205 -1.64 3.64 17.63
CA GLU A 205 -0.81 2.94 16.66
C GLU A 205 -1.28 3.16 15.22
N ASN A 206 -2.60 3.30 15.02
CA ASN A 206 -3.22 3.25 13.69
C ASN A 206 -3.98 4.52 13.32
N ASP A 207 -4.42 5.32 14.29
CA ASP A 207 -5.17 6.54 14.06
C ASP A 207 -4.27 7.75 13.82
N VAL A 208 -4.75 8.64 12.95
CA VAL A 208 -4.11 9.92 12.65
C VAL A 208 -4.86 11.02 13.38
N LEU A 209 -4.16 11.77 14.23
CA LEU A 209 -4.72 12.91 14.93
C LEU A 209 -4.77 14.14 14.01
N LEU A 210 -5.97 14.65 13.75
CA LEU A 210 -6.20 15.80 12.87
C LEU A 210 -6.18 17.11 13.65
N VAL A 211 -4.98 17.54 14.05
CA VAL A 211 -4.76 18.71 14.93
C VAL A 211 -5.21 20.07 14.37
N SER A 212 -5.48 20.15 13.06
CA SER A 212 -5.94 21.38 12.41
C SER A 212 -7.46 21.60 12.51
N ASP A 213 -8.22 20.57 12.88
CA ASP A 213 -9.67 20.64 12.95
C ASP A 213 -10.13 20.64 14.42
N ALA A 214 -10.68 21.77 14.86
CA ALA A 214 -11.09 21.95 16.25
C ALA A 214 -12.23 20.99 16.66
N ALA A 215 -13.15 20.67 15.75
CA ALA A 215 -14.27 19.78 16.03
C ALA A 215 -13.81 18.33 16.16
N ILE A 216 -12.81 17.91 15.36
CA ILE A 216 -12.16 16.59 15.51
C ILE A 216 -11.34 16.54 16.79
N MET A 217 -10.60 17.59 17.13
CA MET A 217 -9.83 17.64 18.37
C MET A 217 -10.70 17.54 19.63
N GLU A 218 -11.93 18.09 19.60
CA GLU A 218 -12.89 17.93 20.69
C GLU A 218 -13.32 16.47 20.91
N GLN A 219 -13.24 15.63 19.88
CA GLN A 219 -13.51 14.19 19.98
C GLN A 219 -12.37 13.41 20.64
N THR A 220 -11.16 13.98 20.73
CA THR A 220 -9.96 13.31 21.24
C THR A 220 -9.47 13.95 22.54
N LYS A 221 -10.32 13.89 23.57
CA LYS A 221 -10.10 14.56 24.87
C LYS A 221 -8.82 14.16 25.62
N GLU A 222 -8.22 13.03 25.25
CA GLU A 222 -6.96 12.57 25.81
C GLU A 222 -5.73 13.37 25.34
N PHE A 223 -5.86 14.17 24.28
CA PHE A 223 -4.78 15.04 23.80
C PHE A 223 -5.06 16.48 24.18
N ALA A 224 -4.03 17.16 24.69
CA ALA A 224 -4.07 18.59 24.94
C ALA A 224 -3.51 19.35 23.74
N THR A 225 -4.14 20.46 23.38
CA THR A 225 -3.61 21.40 22.37
C THR A 225 -2.79 22.49 23.08
N PRO A 226 -1.48 22.59 22.84
CA PRO A 226 -0.66 23.66 23.41
C PRO A 226 -1.06 25.04 22.86
N ASN A 227 -0.95 26.08 23.69
CA ASN A 227 -1.26 27.46 23.29
C ASN A 227 -0.34 27.98 22.17
N ASP A 228 0.84 27.39 22.02
CA ASP A 228 1.84 27.74 21.00
C ASP A 228 1.86 26.76 19.81
N LEU A 229 0.82 25.92 19.65
CA LEU A 229 0.74 24.89 18.59
C LEU A 229 1.06 25.46 17.20
N THR A 230 0.47 26.60 16.85
CA THR A 230 0.67 27.23 15.54
C THR A 230 2.13 27.59 15.29
N VAL A 231 2.82 28.12 16.30
CA VAL A 231 4.25 28.47 16.20
C VAL A 231 5.09 27.21 16.01
N ARG A 232 4.82 26.15 16.79
CA ARG A 232 5.51 24.85 16.67
C ARG A 232 5.30 24.22 15.30
N VAL A 233 4.08 24.22 14.78
CA VAL A 233 3.75 23.65 13.46
C VAL A 233 4.44 24.42 12.34
N LEU A 234 4.50 25.75 12.42
CA LEU A 234 5.20 26.58 11.43
C LEU A 234 6.71 26.29 11.42
N ASP A 235 7.33 26.17 12.59
CA ASP A 235 8.74 25.84 12.71
C ASP A 235 9.04 24.43 12.18
N LEU A 236 8.26 23.42 12.57
CA LEU A 236 8.37 22.06 12.04
C LEU A 236 8.22 22.01 10.52
N ARG A 237 7.26 22.74 9.95
CA ARG A 237 7.10 22.84 8.48
C ARG A 237 8.34 23.41 7.80
N ARG A 238 8.99 24.41 8.41
CA ARG A 238 10.25 24.98 7.90
C ARG A 238 11.37 23.95 7.96
N GLN A 239 11.53 23.25 9.08
CA GLN A 239 12.55 22.21 9.25
C GLN A 239 12.35 21.05 8.25
N VAL A 240 11.12 20.59 8.05
CA VAL A 240 10.79 19.54 7.06
C VAL A 240 11.16 19.97 5.64
N LYS A 241 10.86 21.22 5.25
CA LYS A 241 11.27 21.75 3.93
C LYS A 241 12.78 21.78 3.76
N ALA A 242 13.53 22.20 4.79
CA ALA A 242 14.99 22.21 4.77
C ALA A 242 15.57 20.79 4.64
N LEU A 243 15.02 19.83 5.38
CA LEU A 243 15.39 18.42 5.29
C LEU A 243 15.16 17.86 3.87
N GLN A 244 13.99 18.11 3.29
CA GLN A 244 13.65 17.66 1.93
C GLN A 244 14.62 18.23 0.87
N LEU A 245 15.07 19.47 1.04
CA LEU A 245 16.07 20.07 0.15
C LEU A 245 17.40 19.32 0.26
N ILE A 246 17.89 19.10 1.48
CA ILE A 246 19.14 18.37 1.74
C ILE A 246 19.05 16.93 1.21
N GLU A 247 17.94 16.23 1.42
CA GLU A 247 17.72 14.88 0.88
C GLU A 247 17.79 14.86 -0.66
N SER A 248 17.24 15.89 -1.32
CA SER A 248 17.31 16.02 -2.77
C SER A 248 18.72 16.28 -3.29
N GLU A 249 19.51 17.08 -2.58
CA GLU A 249 20.92 17.35 -2.90
C GLU A 249 21.79 16.11 -2.66
N PHE A 250 21.58 15.44 -1.53
CA PHE A 250 22.26 14.19 -1.20
C PHE A 250 22.01 13.11 -2.25
N LYS A 251 20.76 12.98 -2.74
CA LYS A 251 20.42 12.06 -3.83
C LYS A 251 21.22 12.36 -5.10
N LYS A 252 21.36 13.64 -5.49
CA LYS A 252 22.19 14.05 -6.64
C LYS A 252 23.67 13.72 -6.43
N ILE A 253 24.19 13.89 -5.21
CA ILE A 253 25.58 13.55 -4.88
C ILE A 253 25.79 12.04 -4.94
N GLU A 254 24.84 11.22 -4.45
CA GLU A 254 24.91 9.76 -4.56
C GLU A 254 24.86 9.29 -6.02
N GLU A 255 24.04 9.91 -6.87
CA GLU A 255 24.03 9.65 -8.32
C GLU A 255 25.39 10.00 -8.96
N LYS A 256 25.96 11.17 -8.65
CA LYS A 256 27.30 11.57 -9.13
C LYS A 256 28.40 10.63 -8.64
N LYS A 257 28.35 10.21 -7.38
CA LYS A 257 29.29 9.25 -6.78
C LYS A 257 29.20 7.89 -7.47
N ALA A 258 27.99 7.42 -7.80
CA ALA A 258 27.79 6.18 -8.55
C ALA A 258 28.36 6.28 -9.97
N GLN A 259 28.12 7.40 -10.67
CA GLN A 259 28.69 7.67 -12.00
C GLN A 259 30.22 7.69 -11.96
N PHE A 260 30.80 8.40 -11.00
CA PHE A 260 32.26 8.50 -10.83
C PHE A 260 32.88 7.12 -10.54
N LYS A 261 32.26 6.33 -9.65
CA LYS A 261 32.70 4.97 -9.36
C LYS A 261 32.64 4.05 -10.58
N ALA A 262 31.60 4.17 -11.41
CA ALA A 262 31.47 3.42 -12.65
C ALA A 262 32.55 3.81 -13.68
N ALA A 263 32.77 5.12 -13.89
CA ALA A 263 33.80 5.62 -14.79
C ALA A 263 35.21 5.16 -14.35
N MET A 264 35.51 5.29 -13.06
CA MET A 264 36.76 4.82 -12.48
C MET A 264 36.97 3.32 -12.68
N LYS A 265 35.91 2.50 -12.53
CA LYS A 265 35.99 1.05 -12.80
C LYS A 265 36.35 0.77 -14.26
N VAL A 266 35.78 1.51 -15.21
CA VAL A 266 36.12 1.37 -16.64
C VAL A 266 37.58 1.73 -16.90
N SER A 267 38.08 2.83 -16.32
CA SER A 267 39.49 3.21 -16.45
C SER A 267 40.43 2.15 -15.89
N ILE A 268 40.10 1.56 -14.73
CA ILE A 268 40.89 0.49 -14.12
C ILE A 268 40.86 -0.78 -14.99
N GLN A 269 39.73 -1.12 -15.61
CA GLN A 269 39.64 -2.23 -16.55
C GLN A 269 40.49 -1.98 -17.81
N GLY A 270 40.49 -0.75 -18.34
CA GLY A 270 41.36 -0.36 -19.46
C GLY A 270 42.84 -0.51 -19.12
N LEU A 271 43.26 -0.06 -17.94
CA LEU A 271 44.62 -0.26 -17.44
C LEU A 271 44.95 -1.76 -17.27
N ALA A 272 44.04 -2.54 -16.69
CA ALA A 272 44.24 -3.98 -16.50
C ALA A 272 44.45 -4.70 -17.84
N LEU A 273 43.64 -4.38 -18.86
CA LEU A 273 43.82 -4.93 -20.22
C LEU A 273 45.20 -4.58 -20.81
N ALA A 274 45.64 -3.33 -20.66
CA ALA A 274 46.96 -2.89 -21.13
C ALA A 274 48.12 -3.59 -20.39
N LEU A 275 47.91 -3.96 -19.12
CA LEU A 275 48.84 -4.75 -18.31
C LEU A 275 48.75 -6.26 -18.56
N GLY A 276 47.88 -6.71 -19.48
CA GLY A 276 47.76 -8.10 -19.91
C GLY A 276 46.77 -8.97 -19.11
N PHE A 277 45.92 -8.38 -18.27
CA PHE A 277 44.80 -9.12 -17.64
C PHE A 277 43.79 -9.56 -18.70
N ALA A 278 43.23 -10.77 -18.59
CA ALA A 278 42.10 -11.17 -19.44
C ALA A 278 40.80 -10.47 -19.00
N SER A 279 39.81 -10.41 -19.90
CA SER A 279 38.53 -9.71 -19.66
C SER A 279 37.74 -10.21 -18.45
N ASN A 280 38.01 -11.43 -17.98
CA ASN A 280 37.31 -12.06 -16.85
C ASN A 280 38.18 -12.19 -15.59
N ASP A 281 39.42 -11.72 -15.62
CA ASP A 281 40.32 -11.83 -14.48
C ASP A 281 39.93 -10.82 -13.39
N PRO A 282 39.95 -11.21 -12.10
CA PRO A 282 39.79 -10.26 -11.02
C PRO A 282 40.98 -9.30 -11.00
N VAL A 283 40.72 -8.01 -11.24
CA VAL A 283 41.77 -7.00 -11.34
C VAL A 283 42.38 -6.72 -9.96
N ARG A 284 43.71 -6.84 -9.86
CA ARG A 284 44.47 -6.55 -8.64
C ARG A 284 45.71 -5.73 -9.00
N ILE A 285 45.65 -4.43 -8.76
CA ILE A 285 46.68 -3.47 -9.14
C ILE A 285 47.09 -2.72 -7.89
N ASP A 286 48.40 -2.59 -7.66
CA ASP A 286 48.98 -1.82 -6.58
C ASP A 286 50.27 -1.16 -7.08
N GLY A 287 50.32 0.17 -6.97
CA GLY A 287 51.43 0.98 -7.42
C GLY A 287 51.00 2.40 -7.76
N PHE A 288 51.96 3.30 -7.95
CA PHE A 288 51.71 4.69 -8.36
C PHE A 288 50.67 5.42 -7.48
N GLY A 289 50.70 5.17 -6.17
CA GLY A 289 49.85 5.85 -5.18
C GLY A 289 48.41 5.32 -5.08
N PHE A 290 48.05 4.21 -5.75
CA PHE A 290 46.75 3.57 -5.56
C PHE A 290 46.84 2.05 -5.48
N ARG A 291 45.87 1.46 -4.80
CA ARG A 291 45.65 0.01 -4.74
C ARG A 291 44.20 -0.31 -5.04
N TYR A 292 43.96 -1.07 -6.10
CA TYR A 292 42.64 -1.60 -6.47
C TYR A 292 42.63 -3.12 -6.41
N LEU A 293 41.69 -3.69 -5.66
CA LEU A 293 41.57 -5.14 -5.49
C LEU A 293 40.14 -5.59 -5.77
N GLU A 294 40.00 -6.44 -6.78
CA GLU A 294 38.82 -7.26 -7.01
C GLU A 294 38.99 -8.63 -6.36
N LYS A 295 37.95 -9.02 -5.63
CA LYS A 295 37.84 -10.33 -5.00
C LYS A 295 36.52 -10.96 -5.45
N PRO A 296 36.56 -12.17 -6.03
CA PRO A 296 35.34 -12.94 -6.21
C PRO A 296 34.78 -13.27 -4.82
N VAL A 297 33.53 -12.91 -4.59
CA VAL A 297 32.79 -13.20 -3.37
C VAL A 297 31.78 -14.28 -3.72
N LYS A 298 31.78 -15.36 -2.92
CA LYS A 298 30.77 -16.42 -3.01
C LYS A 298 29.40 -15.77 -2.90
N GLY A 299 28.55 -15.97 -3.91
CA GLY A 299 27.22 -15.39 -3.93
C GLY A 299 26.46 -15.75 -2.65
N LYS A 300 25.85 -14.75 -2.02
CA LYS A 300 25.00 -15.00 -0.86
C LYS A 300 23.67 -15.60 -1.33
N ILE A 301 23.20 -16.62 -0.62
CA ILE A 301 21.87 -17.20 -0.83
C ILE A 301 20.83 -16.10 -0.61
N ASN A 302 20.00 -15.83 -1.62
CA ASN A 302 18.94 -14.82 -1.53
C ASN A 302 17.70 -15.44 -0.86
N TRP A 303 17.74 -15.51 0.47
CA TRP A 303 16.66 -16.10 1.27
C TRP A 303 15.30 -15.44 1.05
N LYS A 304 15.25 -14.16 0.66
CA LYS A 304 13.99 -13.46 0.37
C LYS A 304 13.35 -13.99 -0.92
N MET A 305 14.15 -14.16 -1.98
CA MET A 305 13.70 -14.76 -3.24
C MET A 305 13.28 -16.22 -3.05
N ILE A 306 14.02 -16.99 -2.25
CA ILE A 306 13.72 -18.39 -1.90
C ILE A 306 12.42 -18.50 -1.09
N ALA A 307 12.25 -17.64 -0.08
CA ALA A 307 11.06 -17.61 0.77
C ALA A 307 9.80 -17.20 0.00
N GLU A 308 9.94 -16.29 -0.98
CA GLU A 308 8.84 -15.92 -1.88
C GLU A 308 8.48 -17.03 -2.87
N GLN A 309 9.42 -17.91 -3.23
CA GLN A 309 9.20 -18.94 -4.26
C GLN A 309 8.74 -20.30 -3.73
N LEU A 310 9.24 -20.83 -2.61
CA LEU A 310 9.19 -22.30 -2.43
C LEU A 310 8.91 -22.89 -1.04
N ASN A 311 9.00 -22.17 0.08
CA ASN A 311 8.69 -22.72 1.41
C ASN A 311 9.37 -24.07 1.79
N ILE A 312 10.56 -24.44 1.24
CA ILE A 312 11.18 -25.78 1.42
C ILE A 312 12.73 -25.78 1.42
N ASP A 313 13.26 -26.85 2.03
CA ASP A 313 14.63 -27.41 2.26
C ASP A 313 15.77 -27.08 1.26
N PRO A 314 16.90 -26.49 1.72
CA PRO A 314 18.00 -25.97 0.89
C PRO A 314 18.88 -26.98 0.12
N GLU A 315 18.95 -28.27 0.49
CA GLU A 315 19.89 -29.21 -0.15
C GLU A 315 19.49 -29.65 -1.57
N LYS A 316 18.24 -29.37 -1.99
CA LYS A 316 17.67 -29.86 -3.26
C LYS A 316 17.66 -28.84 -4.41
N PHE A 317 18.11 -27.61 -4.20
CA PHE A 317 17.96 -26.52 -5.20
C PHE A 317 19.27 -25.77 -5.48
N PRO A 318 20.20 -26.35 -6.26
CA PRO A 318 21.48 -25.72 -6.60
C PRO A 318 21.35 -24.44 -7.43
N ASP A 319 20.21 -24.24 -8.10
CA ASP A 319 19.91 -23.04 -8.91
C ASP A 319 19.58 -21.79 -8.05
N CYS A 320 19.42 -21.96 -6.72
CA CYS A 320 19.17 -20.88 -5.77
C CYS A 320 20.45 -20.26 -5.18
N VAL A 321 21.63 -20.70 -5.65
CA VAL A 321 22.92 -20.08 -5.32
C VAL A 321 23.09 -18.82 -6.17
N GLY A 322 23.16 -17.65 -5.54
CA GLY A 322 23.42 -16.40 -6.25
C GLY A 322 24.71 -16.49 -7.07
N GLN A 323 24.71 -15.93 -8.28
CA GLN A 323 25.91 -15.93 -9.11
C GLN A 323 27.11 -15.31 -8.37
N PRO A 324 28.34 -15.80 -8.60
CA PRO A 324 29.54 -15.21 -8.01
C PRO A 324 29.57 -13.71 -8.36
N SER A 325 29.81 -12.89 -7.34
CA SER A 325 29.85 -11.42 -7.50
C SER A 325 31.26 -10.92 -7.19
N ILE A 326 31.70 -9.87 -7.87
CA ILE A 326 33.03 -9.30 -7.65
C ILE A 326 32.89 -8.11 -6.70
N HIS A 327 33.60 -8.16 -5.57
CA HIS A 327 33.75 -7.04 -4.67
C HIS A 327 35.05 -6.29 -4.96
N ALA A 328 34.96 -4.98 -5.15
CA ALA A 328 36.09 -4.12 -5.47
C ALA A 328 36.37 -3.12 -4.33
N SER A 329 37.64 -2.99 -3.94
CA SER A 329 38.12 -1.99 -2.98
C SER A 329 39.24 -1.15 -3.58
N LEU A 330 39.17 0.18 -3.39
CA LEU A 330 40.19 1.14 -3.81
C LEU A 330 40.73 1.90 -2.58
N SER A 331 42.05 2.06 -2.49
CA SER A 331 42.72 2.91 -1.49
C SER A 331 43.84 3.74 -2.14
N VAL A 332 44.01 5.00 -1.71
CA VAL A 332 45.03 5.94 -2.19
C VAL A 332 46.07 6.19 -1.09
N TYR A 333 47.36 6.32 -1.44
CA TYR A 333 48.46 6.59 -0.50
C TYR A 333 49.52 7.54 -1.09
N GLU A 334 50.30 8.22 -0.25
CA GLU A 334 51.38 9.13 -0.67
C GLU A 334 52.49 8.36 -1.42
N TYR A 335 52.92 8.89 -2.57
CA TYR A 335 53.93 8.29 -3.45
C TYR A 335 54.96 9.34 -3.85
N ASP A 336 56.23 9.13 -3.47
CA ASP A 336 57.36 9.95 -3.91
C ASP A 336 57.84 9.48 -5.29
N THR A 337 57.62 10.32 -6.31
CA THR A 337 58.01 10.04 -7.70
C THR A 337 59.54 10.03 -7.85
N THR A 338 60.12 8.94 -8.34
CA THR A 338 61.51 8.95 -8.84
C THR A 338 61.52 9.48 -10.27
N GLY A 339 62.44 10.40 -10.60
CA GLY A 339 62.44 11.28 -11.78
C GLY A 339 62.49 10.67 -13.20
N ILE A 340 61.92 9.49 -13.42
CA ILE A 340 61.73 8.82 -14.72
C ILE A 340 60.23 8.69 -15.07
N ASP A 341 59.32 9.05 -14.15
CA ASP A 341 57.86 8.83 -14.29
C ASP A 341 57.09 9.94 -15.03
N SER A 342 57.76 10.87 -15.70
CA SER A 342 57.10 11.92 -16.49
C SER A 342 57.11 11.58 -17.98
N ILE A 343 56.15 10.77 -18.43
CA ILE A 343 55.71 10.80 -19.83
C ILE A 343 54.66 11.90 -19.95
N TYR A 344 55.04 13.01 -20.56
CA TYR A 344 54.13 14.06 -20.98
C TYR A 344 53.14 13.51 -22.02
N ILE A 345 51.85 13.47 -21.68
CA ILE A 345 50.77 13.25 -22.65
C ILE A 345 50.38 14.63 -23.20
N PRO A 346 50.57 14.93 -24.50
CA PRO A 346 50.23 16.23 -25.07
C PRO A 346 48.73 16.50 -25.00
N GLN A 347 48.39 17.73 -24.61
CA GLN A 347 47.02 18.19 -24.35
C GLN A 347 46.15 18.41 -25.62
N ASN A 348 46.40 17.69 -26.73
CA ASN A 348 45.80 18.01 -28.04
C ASN A 348 44.93 16.94 -28.73
N ASP A 349 44.60 15.81 -28.09
CA ASP A 349 43.67 14.81 -28.68
C ASP A 349 42.34 14.63 -27.91
N THR A 350 41.82 15.73 -27.35
CA THR A 350 40.40 15.84 -26.95
C THR A 350 39.76 17.05 -27.62
N LYS A 351 39.84 17.12 -28.95
CA LYS A 351 38.85 17.86 -29.74
C LYS A 351 37.76 16.90 -30.17
N ASP A 352 36.80 16.71 -29.28
CA ASP A 352 35.37 16.89 -29.52
C ASP A 352 34.61 16.44 -28.28
N ILE A 353 33.48 17.11 -28.00
CA ILE A 353 32.61 17.01 -26.83
C ILE A 353 33.01 17.97 -25.69
N ILE A 354 32.79 19.27 -25.90
CA ILE A 354 31.96 20.16 -25.07
C ILE A 354 31.82 21.49 -25.84
N SER A 355 30.60 21.91 -26.15
CA SER A 355 30.31 23.29 -26.57
C SER A 355 30.13 24.16 -25.32
N ILE A 356 30.81 25.29 -25.31
CA ILE A 356 30.86 26.28 -24.21
C ILE A 356 29.70 27.27 -24.32
N GLY A 357 29.20 27.72 -23.17
CA GLY A 357 28.45 28.96 -22.95
C GLY A 357 27.66 28.85 -21.63
N GLU A 358 27.76 29.70 -20.62
CA GLU A 358 28.41 31.00 -20.41
C GLU A 358 28.77 31.14 -18.90
N GLU A 359 29.65 32.10 -18.63
CA GLU A 359 30.26 32.48 -17.35
C GLU A 359 29.28 32.93 -16.25
N LEU A 360 29.73 32.86 -15.00
CA LEU A 360 29.56 33.95 -14.03
C LEU A 360 30.72 33.89 -13.02
N GLU A 361 31.63 34.86 -13.15
CA GLU A 361 32.71 35.14 -12.20
C GLU A 361 32.16 35.64 -10.86
N ASP A 362 32.86 35.22 -9.80
CA ASP A 362 32.62 35.59 -8.42
C ASP A 362 33.20 36.98 -8.14
N VAL A 363 32.38 37.82 -7.52
CA VAL A 363 32.72 39.19 -7.14
C VAL A 363 33.49 39.13 -5.84
N THR A 364 34.74 39.60 -5.81
CA THR A 364 35.26 40.40 -4.67
C THR A 364 36.64 40.97 -5.00
N GLY A 365 36.82 42.29 -4.78
CA GLY A 365 38.16 42.85 -4.60
C GLY A 365 38.41 44.30 -5.05
N SER A 366 37.68 45.26 -4.48
CA SER A 366 38.20 46.59 -4.06
C SER A 366 39.32 47.28 -4.87
N MET A 367 38.93 48.38 -5.53
CA MET A 367 39.49 49.74 -5.36
C MET A 367 40.86 50.06 -5.98
N LEU A 368 40.87 50.99 -6.95
CA LEU A 368 41.62 52.25 -6.84
C LEU A 368 41.16 53.25 -7.91
N MET A 369 40.97 54.48 -7.44
CA MET A 369 40.66 55.70 -8.19
C MET A 369 41.73 55.99 -9.24
N PHE A 370 41.33 56.43 -10.44
CA PHE A 370 41.42 57.83 -10.90
C PHE A 370 40.60 58.01 -12.19
#